data_AF-A0A151T174-F1
#
_entry.id   AF-A0A151T174-F1
#
_cell.length_a   1.000
_cell.length_b   1.000
_cell.length_c   1.000
_cell.angle_alpha   90.00
_cell.angle_beta   90.00
_cell.angle_gamma   90.00
#
_symmetry.space_group_name_H-M   'P 1'
#
loop_
_entity.id
_entity.type
_entity.pdbx_description
1 polymer ?
#
loop_
_entity_poly.entity_id
_entity_poly.type
_entity_poly.pdbx_seq_one_letter_code
_entity_poly.pdbx_strand_id
1 'polypeptide(L)' 'VHGKLPRGTNSLFIPLILKIDDPLSLGDYRPISSVTCIYMNLAKVLANRIKKVLPIVINQK' A
#
# COMPACT_ATOMS: atom_id res chain seq x y z
N VAL A 1 13.21 1.70 -24.02
CA VAL A 1 12.30 2.78 -23.55
C VAL A 1 12.33 2.78 -22.03
N HIS A 2 12.87 3.81 -21.38
CA HIS A 2 12.91 3.88 -19.91
C HIS A 2 11.63 4.55 -19.40
N GLY A 3 10.79 3.80 -18.68
CA GLY A 3 9.62 4.36 -18.01
C GLY A 3 10.07 5.14 -16.77
N LYS A 4 9.76 6.44 -16.70
CA LYS A 4 9.93 7.24 -15.48
C LYS A 4 8.61 7.32 -14.75
N LEU A 5 8.64 7.10 -13.43
CA LEU A 5 7.49 7.36 -12.58
C LEU A 5 7.27 8.88 -12.49
N PRO A 6 6.03 9.38 -12.63
CA PRO A 6 5.74 10.79 -12.45
C PRO A 6 6.08 11.25 -11.03
N ARG A 7 6.49 12.50 -10.87
CA ARG A 7 6.75 13.09 -9.54
C ARG A 7 5.48 13.01 -8.69
N GLY A 8 5.62 12.59 -7.43
CA GLY A 8 4.48 12.45 -6.51
C GLY A 8 3.83 11.06 -6.48
N THR A 9 4.32 10.07 -7.23
CA THR A 9 3.82 8.68 -7.12
C THR A 9 3.98 8.04 -5.74
N ASN A 10 4.91 8.53 -4.91
CA ASN A 10 5.10 8.05 -3.54
C ASN A 10 4.31 8.89 -2.52
N SER A 11 3.39 9.74 -2.99
CA SER A 11 2.52 10.50 -2.11
C SER A 11 1.51 9.58 -1.44
N LEU A 12 1.48 9.62 -0.11
CA LEU A 12 0.56 8.89 0.75
C LEU A 12 -0.48 9.85 1.31
N PHE A 13 -1.76 9.56 1.10
CA PHE A 13 -2.86 10.23 1.77
C PHE A 13 -3.41 9.30 2.84
N ILE A 14 -3.52 9.78 4.09
CA ILE A 14 -4.03 9.00 5.22
C ILE A 14 -5.37 9.57 5.64
N PRO A 15 -6.49 9.18 4.99
CA PRO A 15 -7.81 9.52 5.50
C PRO A 15 -8.08 8.76 6.81
N LEU A 16 -8.61 9.49 7.79
CA LEU A 16 -9.12 8.95 9.04
C LEU A 16 -10.60 8.62 8.86
N ILE A 17 -10.98 7.34 8.98
CA ILE A 17 -12.38 6.90 8.93
C ILE A 17 -12.90 6.72 10.34
N LEU A 18 -14.08 7.25 10.62
CA LEU A 18 -14.78 7.06 11.90
C LEU A 18 -15.09 5.58 12.16
N LYS A 19 -14.75 5.07 13.35
CA LYS A 19 -15.20 3.75 13.80
C LYS A 19 -16.55 3.82 14.54
N ILE A 20 -16.89 4.99 15.07
CA ILE A 20 -18.08 5.26 15.89
C ILE A 20 -18.69 6.62 15.50
N ASP A 21 -19.97 6.82 15.80
CA ASP A 21 -20.74 8.00 15.37
C ASP A 21 -20.28 9.32 16.03
N ASP A 22 -19.70 9.26 17.24
CA ASP A 22 -19.18 10.42 17.96
C ASP A 22 -17.76 10.16 18.49
N PRO A 23 -16.72 10.48 17.70
CA PRO A 23 -15.32 10.23 18.06
C PRO A 23 -14.82 11.25 19.08
N LEU A 24 -14.43 10.79 20.28
CA LEU A 24 -13.88 11.66 21.32
C LEU A 24 -12.34 11.62 21.37
N SER A 25 -11.72 10.60 20.76
CA SER A 25 -10.28 10.38 20.80
C SER A 25 -9.71 9.95 19.44
N LEU A 26 -8.39 10.12 19.26
CA LEU A 26 -7.68 9.65 18.07
C LEU A 26 -7.79 8.12 17.87
N GLY A 27 -8.07 7.36 18.93
CA GLY A 27 -8.27 5.91 18.86
C GLY A 27 -9.57 5.49 18.15
N ASP A 28 -10.53 6.40 18.08
CA ASP A 28 -11.86 6.19 17.48
C ASP A 28 -11.84 6.30 15.96
N TYR A 29 -10.71 6.70 15.40
CA TYR A 29 -10.46 6.72 13.97
C TYR A 29 -9.69 5.47 13.53
N ARG A 30 -10.03 4.96 12.35
CA ARG A 30 -9.27 3.96 11.63
C ARG A 30 -8.49 4.67 10.52
N PRO A 31 -7.16 4.77 10.60
CA PRO A 31 -6.38 5.28 9.49
C PRO A 31 -6.47 4.30 8.32
N ILE A 32 -6.84 4.80 7.15
CA ILE A 32 -6.69 4.06 5.89
C ILE A 32 -5.54 4.68 5.13
N SER A 33 -4.62 3.86 4.64
CA SER A 33 -3.58 4.32 3.71
C SER A 33 -4.15 4.33 2.30
N SER A 34 -4.47 5.50 1.78
CA SER A 34 -4.80 5.68 0.37
C SER A 34 -3.55 6.17 -0.36
N VAL A 35 -2.84 5.24 -1.00
CA VAL A 35 -1.73 5.59 -1.90
C VAL A 35 -2.30 5.83 -3.29
N THR A 36 -1.68 6.73 -4.06
CA THR A 36 -2.09 6.96 -5.45
C THR A 36 -2.18 5.63 -6.22
N CYS A 37 -3.19 5.50 -7.09
CA CYS A 37 -3.49 4.25 -7.80
C CYS A 37 -2.29 3.66 -8.55
N ILE A 38 -1.38 4.51 -9.05
CA ILE A 38 -0.14 4.11 -9.73
C ILE A 38 0.78 3.31 -8.79
N TYR A 39 0.97 3.78 -7.56
CA TYR A 39 1.78 3.06 -6.57
C TYR A 39 1.15 1.74 -6.16
N MET A 40 -0.18 1.71 -5.95
CA MET A 40 -0.88 0.46 -5.65
C MET A 40 -0.76 -0.57 -6.77
N ASN A 41 -0.83 -0.13 -8.03
CA ASN A 41 -0.63 -1.02 -9.17
C ASN A 41 0.82 -1.52 -9.26
N LEU A 42 1.81 -0.66 -9.04
CA LEU A 42 3.22 -1.05 -9.00
C LEU A 42 3.48 -2.08 -7.89
N ALA A 43 2.94 -1.85 -6.69
CA ALA A 43 3.06 -2.76 -5.55
C ALA A 43 2.43 -4.14 -5.85
N LYS A 44 1.25 -4.18 -6.49
CA LYS A 44 0.61 -5.44 -6.91
C LYS A 44 1.45 -6.22 -7.92
N VAL A 45 2.01 -5.52 -8.92
CA VAL A 45 2.89 -6.16 -9.91
C VAL A 45 4.13 -6.71 -9.24
N LEU A 46 4.74 -5.95 -8.32
CA LEU A 46 5.93 -6.39 -7.59
C LEU A 46 5.62 -7.60 -6.68
N ALA A 47 4.53 -7.55 -5.93
CA ALA A 47 4.09 -8.67 -5.09
C ALA A 47 3.84 -9.94 -5.91
N ASN A 48 3.21 -9.83 -7.08
CA ASN A 48 2.99 -10.96 -7.98
C ASN A 48 4.29 -11.53 -8.56
N ARG A 49 5.32 -10.70 -8.77
CA ARG A 49 6.65 -11.15 -9.18
C ARG A 49 7.36 -11.89 -8.04
N ILE A 50 7.34 -11.30 -6.83
CA ILE A 50 7.95 -11.89 -5.63
C ILE A 50 7.28 -13.23 -5.28
N LYS A 51 5.95 -13.32 -5.42
CA LYS A 51 5.19 -14.55 -5.16
C LYS A 51 5.72 -15.77 -5.93
N LYS A 52 6.31 -15.59 -7.12
CA LYS A 52 6.87 -16.68 -7.91
C LYS A 52 8.17 -17.25 -7.33
N VAL A 53 8.97 -16.40 -6.69
CA VAL A 53 10.27 -16.79 -6.11
C VAL A 53 10.17 -17.16 -4.64
N LEU A 54 9.10 -16.74 -3.97
CA LEU A 54 8.83 -17.03 -2.56
C LEU A 54 8.97 -18.53 -2.20
N PRO A 55 8.40 -19.50 -2.95
CA PRO A 55 8.51 -20.92 -2.62
C PRO A 55 9.94 -21.45 -2.71
N ILE A 56 10.77 -20.90 -3.59
CA ILE A 56 12.17 -21.30 -3.76
C ILE A 56 12.99 -20.82 -2.57
N VAL A 57 12.74 -19.59 -2.12
CA VAL A 57 13.48 -18.96 -1.01
C VAL A 57 13.07 -19.54 0.35
N ILE A 58 11.78 -19.80 0.58
CA ILE A 58 11.29 -20.29 1.87
C ILE A 58 11.59 -21.77 2.07
N ASN A 59 11.66 -22.54 0.97
CA ASN A 59 11.90 -23.98 1.02
C ASN A 59 13.39 -24.35 0.81
N GLN A 60 14.27 -23.35 0.82
CA GLN A 60 15.72 -23.58 0.89
C GLN A 60 16.07 -24.06 2.31
N LYS A 61 16.28 -25.37 2.41
CA LYS A 61 17.01 -26.05 3.48
C LYS A 61 18.34 -26.52 2.93
#